data_AF-A0A3D0LC93-F1
#
_entry.id   AF-A0A3D0LC93-F1
#
_cell.length_a   1.000
_cell.length_b   1.000
_cell.length_c   1.000
_cell.angle_alpha   90.00
_cell.angle_beta   90.00
_cell.angle_gamma   90.00
#
_symmetry.space_group_name_H-M   'P 1'
#
loop_
_entity.id
_entity.type
_entity.pdbx_description
1 polymer ?
#
loop_
_entity_poly.entity_id
_entity_poly.type
_entity_poly.pdbx_seq_one_letter_code
_entity_poly.pdbx_strand_id
1 'polypeptide(L)'
;METVIRINDSVNGFAWGTFGISLLLGTGLICTIITGVFQVTHLRHWFMKTFEIMNKEGRIINDAGALSQFRTFCTALCAVIGTGNIAGVSTAICLGGPGAVFWMWVAAFFGMMVKYSENVLGLYYRRRNSEGAWSGGPMYYLEDGLGSIKHCRVIGKVLGILFCIFTVLASFGIGNMGQINKITIN
;
A
#
# COMPACT_ATOMS: atom_id res chain seq x y z
N MET A 1 19.81 10.66 -24.86
CA MET A 1 18.71 11.24 -24.07
C MET A 1 17.35 10.72 -24.57
N GLU A 2 17.11 10.70 -25.89
CA GLU A 2 15.88 10.18 -26.50
C GLU A 2 15.55 8.72 -26.17
N THR A 3 16.54 7.82 -26.15
CA THR A 3 16.32 6.40 -25.80
C THR A 3 15.79 6.23 -24.37
N VAL A 4 16.27 7.03 -23.43
CA VAL A 4 15.83 6.99 -22.02
C VAL A 4 14.40 7.50 -21.89
N ILE A 5 14.08 8.60 -22.59
CA ILE A 5 12.72 9.16 -22.62
C ILE A 5 11.75 8.14 -23.23
N ARG A 6 12.10 7.52 -24.35
CA ARG A 6 11.26 6.50 -25.01
C ARG A 6 11.00 5.27 -24.13
N ILE A 7 12.01 4.80 -23.40
CA ILE A 7 11.84 3.70 -22.44
C ILE A 7 10.93 4.14 -21.30
N ASN A 8 11.15 5.32 -20.74
CA ASN A 8 10.33 5.89 -19.67
C ASN A 8 8.86 6.03 -20.09
N ASP A 9 8.58 6.54 -21.29
CA ASP A 9 7.21 6.73 -21.76
C ASP A 9 6.50 5.40 -22.01
N SER A 10 7.24 4.39 -22.50
CA SER A 10 6.71 3.04 -22.67
C SER A 10 6.36 2.39 -21.31
N VAL A 11 7.25 2.54 -20.33
CA VAL A 11 7.02 2.03 -18.96
C VAL A 11 5.87 2.78 -18.29
N ASN A 12 5.82 4.10 -18.40
CA ASN A 12 4.73 4.90 -17.84
C ASN A 12 3.39 4.57 -18.51
N GLY A 13 3.36 4.39 -19.83
CA GLY A 13 2.15 3.98 -20.54
C GLY A 13 1.67 2.60 -20.12
N PHE A 14 2.57 1.68 -19.77
CA PHE A 14 2.19 0.36 -19.28
C PHE A 14 1.75 0.38 -17.80
N ALA A 15 2.54 0.99 -16.92
CA ALA A 15 2.32 0.99 -15.47
C ALA A 15 1.20 1.95 -15.04
N TRP A 16 1.13 3.14 -15.65
CA TRP A 16 0.18 4.20 -15.31
C TRP A 16 -0.88 4.44 -16.39
N GLY A 17 -0.80 3.76 -17.53
CA GLY A 17 -1.86 3.80 -18.53
C GLY A 17 -3.05 2.92 -18.17
N THR A 18 -3.94 2.75 -19.14
CA THR A 18 -5.22 2.06 -18.97
C THR A 18 -5.06 0.65 -18.42
N PHE A 19 -4.01 -0.08 -18.81
CA PHE A 19 -3.76 -1.44 -18.34
C PHE A 19 -3.48 -1.48 -16.82
N GLY A 20 -2.50 -0.71 -16.33
CA GLY A 20 -2.15 -0.69 -14.92
C GLY A 20 -3.29 -0.20 -14.02
N ILE A 21 -4.00 0.86 -14.45
CA ILE A 21 -5.16 1.38 -13.71
C ILE A 21 -6.29 0.33 -13.66
N SER A 22 -6.58 -0.33 -14.79
CA SER A 22 -7.62 -1.36 -14.85
C SER A 22 -7.27 -2.57 -13.97
N LEU A 23 -5.99 -2.94 -13.89
CA LEU A 23 -5.53 -4.03 -13.04
C LEU A 23 -5.67 -3.67 -11.55
N LEU A 24 -5.31 -2.44 -11.15
CA LEU A 24 -5.44 -1.98 -9.78
C LEU A 24 -6.91 -1.88 -9.35
N LEU A 25 -7.75 -1.22 -10.14
CA LEU A 25 -9.18 -1.09 -9.85
C LEU A 25 -9.89 -2.44 -9.92
N GLY A 26 -9.55 -3.28 -10.90
CA GLY A 26 -10.08 -4.63 -11.04
C GLY A 26 -9.71 -5.53 -9.87
N THR A 27 -8.47 -5.47 -9.39
CA THR A 27 -8.04 -6.19 -8.18
C THR A 27 -8.82 -5.71 -6.95
N GLY A 28 -9.00 -4.39 -6.80
CA GLY A 28 -9.81 -3.84 -5.72
C GLY A 28 -11.28 -4.26 -5.78
N LEU A 29 -11.86 -4.34 -6.97
CA LEU A 29 -13.21 -4.86 -7.17
C LEU A 29 -13.30 -6.35 -6.79
N ILE A 30 -12.36 -7.18 -7.23
CA ILE A 30 -12.30 -8.60 -6.88
C ILE A 30 -12.15 -8.79 -5.37
N CYS A 31 -11.21 -8.08 -4.74
CA CYS A 31 -11.04 -8.09 -3.29
C CYS A 31 -12.32 -7.65 -2.57
N THR A 32 -13.00 -6.62 -3.08
CA THR A 32 -14.29 -6.15 -2.53
C THR A 32 -15.37 -7.24 -2.58
N ILE A 33 -15.48 -7.96 -3.70
CA ILE A 33 -16.49 -9.02 -3.85
C ILE A 33 -16.15 -10.20 -2.93
N ILE A 34 -14.90 -10.67 -2.92
CA ILE A 34 -14.45 -11.82 -2.10
C ILE A 34 -14.63 -11.54 -0.61
N THR A 35 -14.43 -10.30 -0.19
CA THR A 35 -14.60 -9.88 1.21
C THR A 35 -16.05 -9.54 1.59
N GLY A 36 -17.01 -9.76 0.69
CA GLY A 36 -18.43 -9.50 0.97
C GLY A 36 -18.76 -8.03 1.15
N VAL A 37 -18.07 -7.15 0.41
CA VAL A 37 -18.22 -5.68 0.49
C VAL A 37 -18.02 -5.17 1.92
N PHE A 38 -17.01 -5.71 2.61
CA PHE A 38 -16.69 -5.41 4.01
C PHE A 38 -16.62 -3.90 4.30
N GLN A 39 -16.07 -3.12 3.37
CA GLN A 39 -15.97 -1.66 3.45
C GLN A 39 -17.31 -0.95 3.71
N VAL A 40 -18.41 -1.43 3.13
CA VAL A 40 -19.76 -0.85 3.31
C VAL A 40 -20.51 -1.57 4.42
N THR A 41 -20.48 -2.91 4.44
CA THR A 41 -21.30 -3.71 5.38
C THR A 41 -20.86 -3.53 6.83
N HIS A 42 -19.56 -3.36 7.07
CA HIS A 42 -18.97 -3.25 8.41
C HIS A 42 -18.47 -1.84 8.73
N LEU A 43 -19.00 -0.81 8.05
CA LEU A 43 -18.60 0.59 8.21
C LEU A 43 -18.53 1.01 9.68
N ARG A 44 -19.61 0.76 10.42
CA ARG A 44 -19.71 1.08 11.84
C ARG A 44 -18.67 0.37 12.69
N HIS A 45 -18.35 -0.88 12.37
CA HIS A 45 -17.40 -1.68 13.15
C HIS A 45 -15.99 -1.13 13.04
N TRP A 46 -15.50 -0.89 11.82
CA TRP A 46 -14.13 -0.40 11.64
C TRP A 46 -13.99 1.05 12.09
N PHE A 47 -14.99 1.92 11.88
CA PHE A 47 -14.97 3.29 12.41
C PHE A 47 -14.91 3.32 13.94
N MET A 48 -15.74 2.53 14.62
CA MET A 48 -15.76 2.48 16.08
C MET A 48 -14.44 1.94 16.63
N LYS A 49 -13.85 0.94 15.97
CA LYS A 49 -12.54 0.40 16.37
C LYS A 49 -11.40 1.39 16.15
N THR A 50 -11.40 2.13 15.05
CA THR A 50 -10.43 3.21 14.84
C THR A 50 -10.56 4.29 15.92
N PHE A 51 -11.79 4.70 16.27
CA PHE A 51 -12.01 5.69 17.33
C PHE A 51 -11.60 5.16 18.71
N GLU A 52 -11.85 3.88 19.00
CA GLU A 52 -11.40 3.23 20.23
C GLU A 52 -9.86 3.23 20.35
N ILE A 53 -9.14 2.99 19.24
CA ILE A 53 -7.67 3.02 19.19
C ILE A 53 -7.14 4.44 19.39
N MET A 54 -7.83 5.46 18.88
CA MET A 54 -7.45 6.87 19.07
C MET A 54 -7.67 7.36 20.51
N ASN A 55 -8.73 6.87 21.17
CA ASN A 55 -9.17 7.40 22.46
C ASN A 55 -8.60 6.65 23.68
N LYS A 56 -8.05 5.44 23.50
CA LYS A 56 -7.40 4.68 24.57
C LYS A 56 -5.88 4.75 24.43
N GLU A 57 -5.19 5.23 25.46
CA GLU A 57 -3.76 4.94 25.64
C GLU A 57 -3.60 3.40 25.64
N GLY A 58 -2.84 2.91 24.67
CA GLY A 58 -3.06 1.61 24.07
C GLY A 58 -2.89 0.42 25.01
N ARG A 59 -3.70 -0.62 24.79
CA ARG A 59 -3.37 -1.97 25.25
C ARG A 59 -1.98 -2.33 24.72
N ILE A 60 -1.00 -2.45 25.61
CA ILE A 60 0.26 -3.09 25.30
C ILE A 60 -0.08 -4.55 25.05
N ILE A 61 0.05 -5.00 23.80
CA ILE A 61 0.07 -6.43 23.52
C ILE A 61 1.38 -6.91 24.17
N ASN A 62 1.28 -7.67 25.26
CA ASN A 62 2.42 -8.20 26.03
C ASN A 62 3.19 -9.25 25.20
N ASP A 63 3.77 -8.83 24.08
CA ASP A 63 4.58 -9.64 23.20
C ASP A 63 5.82 -8.79 22.88
N ALA A 64 7.00 -9.33 23.21
CA ALA A 64 8.26 -8.59 23.14
C ALA A 64 8.45 -7.97 21.73
N GLY A 65 8.58 -6.64 21.66
CA GLY A 65 8.76 -5.90 20.41
C GLY A 65 7.47 -5.37 19.74
N ALA A 66 6.28 -5.58 20.31
CA ALA A 66 5.04 -5.03 19.76
C ALA A 66 4.86 -3.54 20.12
N LEU A 67 4.79 -2.66 19.11
CA LEU A 67 4.36 -1.28 19.27
C LEU A 67 2.88 -1.23 19.70
N SER A 68 2.53 -0.24 20.53
CA SER A 68 1.12 0.05 20.87
C SER A 68 0.29 0.22 19.60
N GLN A 69 -0.96 -0.26 19.61
CA GLN A 69 -1.86 -0.21 18.46
C GLN A 69 -2.05 1.23 17.92
N PHE A 70 -2.07 2.23 18.81
CA PHE A 70 -2.11 3.65 18.43
C PHE A 70 -0.81 4.11 17.75
N ARG A 71 0.36 3.68 18.27
CA ARG A 71 1.65 4.03 17.66
C ARG A 71 1.80 3.42 16.26
N THR A 72 1.43 2.16 16.09
CA THR A 72 1.43 1.50 14.77
C THR A 72 0.48 2.20 13.80
N PHE A 73 -0.70 2.63 14.28
CA PHE A 73 -1.64 3.42 13.49
C PHE A 73 -1.03 4.76 13.04
N CYS A 74 -0.44 5.53 13.96
CA CYS A 74 0.22 6.78 13.63
C CYS A 74 1.39 6.58 12.65
N THR A 75 2.23 5.56 12.85
CA THR A 75 3.32 5.24 11.91
C THR A 75 2.80 4.94 10.51
N ALA A 76 1.72 4.15 10.40
CA ALA A 76 1.11 3.84 9.11
C ALA A 76 0.50 5.09 8.45
N LEU A 77 -0.13 5.99 9.22
CA LEU A 77 -0.66 7.25 8.70
C LEU A 77 0.45 8.19 8.22
N CYS A 78 1.51 8.38 9.02
CA CYS A 78 2.65 9.21 8.66
C CYS A 78 3.36 8.71 7.40
N ALA A 79 3.36 7.40 7.14
CA ALA A 79 3.94 6.83 5.93
C ALA A 79 3.14 7.16 4.65
N VAL A 80 1.82 7.40 4.77
CA VAL A 80 0.94 7.64 3.61
C VAL A 80 0.64 9.13 3.43
N ILE A 81 0.62 9.92 4.49
CA ILE A 81 0.37 11.36 4.44
C ILE A 81 1.69 12.10 4.21
N GLY A 82 1.79 12.86 3.13
CA GLY A 82 2.98 13.66 2.85
C GLY A 82 2.72 14.78 1.83
N THR A 83 3.72 15.65 1.69
CA THR A 83 3.69 16.79 0.75
C THR A 83 3.48 16.34 -0.69
N GLY A 84 3.98 15.16 -1.05
CA GLY A 84 3.78 14.54 -2.36
C GLY A 84 2.31 14.28 -2.70
N ASN A 85 1.49 13.86 -1.74
CA ASN A 85 0.06 13.62 -1.98
C ASN A 85 -0.69 14.94 -2.22
N ILE A 86 -0.35 16.00 -1.48
CA ILE A 86 -0.97 17.32 -1.65
C ILE A 86 -0.64 17.87 -3.05
N ALA A 87 0.64 17.84 -3.42
CA ALA A 87 1.08 18.26 -4.75
C ALA A 87 0.48 17.40 -5.87
N GLY A 88 0.35 16.10 -5.65
CA GLY A 88 -0.26 15.16 -6.60
C GLY A 88 -1.75 15.44 -6.82
N VAL A 89 -2.51 15.67 -5.75
CA VAL A 89 -3.94 16.03 -5.84
C VAL A 89 -4.11 17.37 -6.56
N SER A 90 -3.32 18.38 -6.19
CA SER A 90 -3.31 19.68 -6.89
C SER A 90 -3.02 19.52 -8.38
N THR A 91 -1.97 18.78 -8.73
CA THR A 91 -1.58 18.52 -10.13
C THR A 91 -2.69 17.80 -10.89
N ALA A 92 -3.33 16.80 -10.30
CA ALA A 92 -4.40 16.06 -10.93
C ALA A 92 -5.67 16.91 -11.13
N ILE A 93 -5.99 17.83 -10.22
CA ILE A 93 -7.10 18.78 -10.41
C ILE A 93 -6.75 19.80 -11.51
N CYS A 94 -5.52 20.32 -11.52
CA CYS A 94 -5.08 21.26 -12.55
C CYS A 94 -5.09 20.65 -13.95
N LEU A 95 -4.66 19.39 -14.10
CA LEU A 95 -4.57 18.70 -15.40
C LEU A 95 -5.87 18.02 -15.82
N GLY A 96 -6.60 17.41 -14.88
CA GLY A 96 -7.80 16.61 -15.15
C GLY A 96 -9.13 17.32 -14.86
N GLY A 97 -9.07 18.54 -14.33
CA GLY A 97 -10.24 19.30 -13.90
C GLY A 97 -10.84 18.82 -12.57
N PRO A 98 -11.93 19.46 -12.10
CA PRO A 98 -12.54 19.16 -10.81
C PRO A 98 -13.11 17.74 -10.70
N GLY A 99 -13.44 17.11 -11.83
CA GLY A 99 -13.90 15.72 -11.89
C GLY A 99 -12.87 14.68 -11.43
N ALA A 100 -11.58 15.04 -11.38
CA ALA A 100 -10.53 14.16 -10.87
C ALA A 100 -10.77 13.71 -9.42
N VAL A 101 -11.36 14.58 -8.60
CA VAL A 101 -11.63 14.30 -7.17
C VAL A 101 -12.61 13.13 -7.02
N PHE A 102 -13.65 13.07 -7.85
CA PHE A 102 -14.60 11.96 -7.84
C PHE A 102 -13.90 10.64 -8.12
N TRP A 103 -13.04 10.59 -9.14
CA TRP A 103 -12.29 9.39 -9.49
C TRP A 103 -11.26 8.99 -8.44
N MET A 104 -10.66 9.95 -7.74
CA MET A 104 -9.80 9.65 -6.58
C MET A 104 -10.57 8.96 -5.46
N TRP A 105 -11.81 9.37 -5.17
CA TRP A 105 -12.64 8.68 -4.17
C TRP A 105 -13.02 7.27 -4.59
N VAL A 106 -13.37 7.06 -5.87
CA VAL A 106 -13.64 5.72 -6.42
C VAL A 106 -12.40 4.83 -6.31
N ALA A 107 -11.23 5.33 -6.69
CA ALA A 107 -9.97 4.60 -6.57
C ALA A 107 -9.61 4.30 -5.10
N ALA A 108 -9.83 5.25 -4.19
CA ALA A 108 -9.59 5.07 -2.76
C ALA A 108 -10.52 4.02 -2.14
N PHE A 109 -11.78 3.99 -2.57
CA PHE A 109 -12.76 2.98 -2.14
C PHE A 109 -12.27 1.56 -2.49
N PHE A 110 -12.01 1.29 -3.76
CA PHE A 110 -11.50 -0.04 -4.16
C PHE A 110 -10.11 -0.35 -3.58
N GLY A 111 -9.25 0.66 -3.47
CA GLY A 111 -7.91 0.54 -2.88
C GLY A 111 -7.93 0.16 -1.40
N MET A 112 -8.98 0.56 -0.66
CA MET A 112 -9.15 0.18 0.75
C MET A 112 -9.18 -1.34 0.93
N MET A 113 -9.89 -2.06 0.06
CA MET A 113 -10.00 -3.51 0.15
C MET A 113 -8.72 -4.22 -0.26
N VAL A 114 -8.00 -3.71 -1.27
CA VAL A 114 -6.66 -4.23 -1.62
C VAL A 114 -5.74 -4.10 -0.41
N LYS A 115 -5.68 -2.90 0.18
CA LYS A 115 -4.81 -2.62 1.32
C LYS A 115 -5.17 -3.46 2.54
N TYR A 116 -6.46 -3.68 2.78
CA TYR A 116 -6.94 -4.57 3.82
C TYR A 116 -6.45 -6.01 3.60
N SER A 117 -6.63 -6.56 2.39
CA SER A 117 -6.15 -7.90 2.04
C SER A 117 -4.64 -8.04 2.20
N GLU A 118 -3.85 -7.04 1.78
CA GLU A 118 -2.40 -7.02 1.99
C GLU A 118 -2.01 -7.08 3.47
N ASN A 119 -2.68 -6.29 4.31
CA ASN A 119 -2.40 -6.25 5.74
C ASN A 119 -2.77 -7.58 6.42
N VAL A 120 -3.90 -8.19 6.04
CA VAL A 120 -4.33 -9.50 6.56
C VAL A 120 -3.32 -10.58 6.16
N LEU A 121 -2.91 -10.63 4.89
CA LEU A 121 -1.89 -11.57 4.41
C LEU A 121 -0.54 -11.34 5.10
N GLY A 122 -0.14 -10.09 5.28
CA GLY A 122 1.09 -9.73 5.98
C GLY A 122 1.11 -10.18 7.44
N LEU A 123 -0.04 -10.18 8.11
CA LEU A 123 -0.18 -10.70 9.48
C LEU A 123 -0.24 -12.24 9.51
N TYR A 124 -0.87 -12.87 8.52
CA TYR A 124 -0.99 -14.32 8.45
C TYR A 124 0.35 -15.01 8.15
N TYR A 125 1.16 -14.44 7.26
CA TYR A 125 2.47 -14.98 6.85
C TYR A 125 3.67 -14.30 7.55
N ARG A 126 3.46 -13.59 8.66
CA ARG A 126 4.56 -12.96 9.40
C ARG A 126 5.51 -14.00 10.01
N ARG A 127 6.79 -13.69 10.02
CA ARG A 127 7.85 -14.51 10.64
C ARG A 127 8.52 -13.73 11.78
N ARG A 128 9.09 -14.43 12.76
CA ARG A 128 10.00 -13.80 13.73
C ARG A 128 11.39 -13.72 13.13
N ASN A 129 11.99 -12.54 13.18
CA ASN A 129 13.38 -12.33 12.80
C ASN A 129 14.34 -12.91 13.86
N SER A 130 15.63 -12.99 13.54
CA SER A 130 16.70 -13.42 14.47
C SER A 130 16.72 -12.59 15.77
N GLU A 131 16.27 -11.35 15.71
CA GLU A 131 16.18 -10.42 16.85
C GLU A 131 14.87 -10.56 17.66
N GLY A 132 14.04 -11.56 17.34
CA GLY A 132 12.76 -11.81 18.02
C GLY A 132 11.61 -10.90 17.60
N ALA A 133 11.87 -9.87 16.79
CA ALA A 133 10.85 -8.98 16.25
C ALA A 133 9.98 -9.63 15.17
N TRP A 134 8.72 -9.21 15.04
CA TRP A 134 7.82 -9.65 13.99
C TRP A 134 8.13 -8.93 12.66
N SER A 135 8.47 -9.70 11.62
CA SER A 135 8.66 -9.23 10.25
C SER A 135 7.57 -9.80 9.35
N GLY A 136 6.82 -8.91 8.69
CA GLY A 136 5.74 -9.26 7.78
C GLY A 136 5.72 -8.33 6.58
N GLY A 137 5.06 -8.75 5.50
CA GLY A 137 4.95 -7.94 4.28
C GLY A 137 4.82 -8.77 3.01
N PRO A 138 4.75 -8.10 1.85
CA PRO A 138 4.54 -8.75 0.56
C PRO A 138 5.58 -9.78 0.18
N MET A 139 6.84 -9.56 0.55
CA MET A 139 7.89 -10.54 0.33
C MET A 139 7.59 -11.89 1.00
N TYR A 140 7.03 -11.87 2.21
CA TYR A 140 6.76 -13.09 2.97
C TYR A 140 5.52 -13.83 2.45
N TYR A 141 4.41 -13.15 2.17
CA TYR A 141 3.24 -13.84 1.64
C TYR A 141 3.39 -14.27 0.17
N LEU A 142 4.28 -13.64 -0.60
CA LEU A 142 4.63 -14.11 -1.94
C LEU A 142 5.50 -15.37 -1.88
N GLU A 143 6.47 -15.42 -0.97
CA GLU A 143 7.32 -16.60 -0.81
C GLU A 143 6.55 -17.76 -0.14
N ASP A 144 5.78 -17.49 0.91
CA ASP A 144 5.13 -18.52 1.73
C ASP A 144 3.68 -18.82 1.32
N GLY A 145 2.95 -17.81 0.87
CA GLY A 145 1.59 -17.98 0.38
C GLY A 145 1.61 -18.55 -1.02
N LEU A 146 2.05 -17.75 -2.00
CA LEU A 146 2.10 -18.18 -3.41
C LEU A 146 3.08 -19.34 -3.61
N GLY A 147 4.19 -19.36 -2.88
CA GLY A 147 5.18 -20.44 -2.99
C GLY A 147 4.78 -21.77 -2.34
N SER A 148 3.72 -21.81 -1.53
CA SER A 148 3.14 -23.06 -1.03
C SER A 148 2.31 -23.81 -2.09
N ILE A 149 1.93 -23.14 -3.19
CA ILE A 149 1.22 -23.77 -4.30
C ILE A 149 2.20 -24.63 -5.11
N LYS A 150 1.82 -25.89 -5.35
CA LYS A 150 2.67 -27.00 -5.85
C LYS A 150 3.46 -26.70 -7.15
N HIS A 151 3.10 -25.66 -7.91
CA HIS A 151 3.79 -25.23 -9.14
C HIS A 151 4.31 -23.77 -9.12
N CYS A 152 4.07 -23.00 -8.05
CA CYS A 152 4.40 -21.57 -8.01
C CYS A 152 5.55 -21.22 -7.04
N ARG A 153 6.25 -22.21 -6.47
CA ARG A 153 7.34 -21.99 -5.51
C ARG A 153 8.47 -21.11 -6.03
N VAL A 154 8.92 -21.34 -7.27
CA VAL A 154 9.97 -20.54 -7.89
C VAL A 154 9.45 -19.14 -8.22
N ILE A 155 8.22 -19.04 -8.71
CA ILE A 155 7.57 -17.77 -9.07
C ILE A 155 7.39 -16.89 -7.84
N GLY A 156 6.89 -17.43 -6.74
CA GLY A 156 6.70 -16.70 -5.48
C GLY A 156 8.00 -16.14 -4.91
N LYS A 157 9.08 -16.95 -4.94
CA LYS A 157 10.40 -16.50 -4.48
C LYS A 157 10.98 -15.40 -5.37
N VAL A 158 10.88 -15.54 -6.70
CA VAL A 158 11.36 -14.51 -7.65
C VAL A 158 10.56 -13.22 -7.48
N LEU A 159 9.23 -13.31 -7.35
CA LEU A 159 8.37 -12.14 -7.21
C LEU A 159 8.61 -11.43 -5.87
N GLY A 160 8.86 -12.17 -4.79
CA GLY A 160 9.26 -11.61 -3.50
C GLY A 160 10.59 -10.85 -3.57
N ILE A 161 11.61 -11.40 -4.24
CA ILE A 161 12.90 -10.73 -4.44
C ILE A 161 12.74 -9.47 -5.30
N LEU A 162 12.00 -9.55 -6.40
CA LEU A 162 11.71 -8.40 -7.25
C LEU A 162 10.96 -7.30 -6.49
N PHE A 163 9.98 -7.68 -5.66
CA PHE A 163 9.27 -6.75 -4.80
C PHE A 163 10.22 -6.02 -3.84
N CYS A 164 11.15 -6.71 -3.21
CA CYS A 164 12.15 -6.09 -2.34
C CYS A 164 13.01 -5.07 -3.11
N ILE A 165 13.53 -5.44 -4.28
CA ILE A 165 14.36 -4.56 -5.11
C ILE A 165 13.57 -3.30 -5.50
N PHE A 166 12.36 -3.46 -6.03
CA PHE A 166 11.52 -2.33 -6.41
C PHE A 166 11.10 -1.47 -5.22
N THR A 167 10.84 -2.07 -4.06
CA THR A 167 10.49 -1.32 -2.84
C THR A 167 11.66 -0.46 -2.36
N VAL A 168 12.90 -0.99 -2.39
CA VAL A 168 14.09 -0.21 -2.04
C VAL A 168 14.25 0.98 -2.99
N LEU A 169 14.16 0.75 -4.29
CA LEU A 169 14.26 1.82 -5.30
C LEU A 169 13.13 2.86 -5.16
N ALA A 170 11.89 2.39 -4.96
CA ALA A 170 10.72 3.26 -4.79
C ALA A 170 10.79 4.09 -3.50
N SER A 171 11.40 3.55 -2.44
CA SER A 171 11.56 4.25 -1.16
C SER A 171 12.41 5.52 -1.29
N PHE A 172 13.44 5.51 -2.15
CA PHE A 172 14.22 6.72 -2.44
C PHE A 172 13.40 7.77 -3.19
N GLY A 173 12.56 7.34 -4.14
CA GLY A 173 11.73 8.25 -4.92
C GLY A 173 10.58 8.84 -4.10
N ILE A 174 9.62 8.00 -3.71
CA ILE A 174 8.38 8.41 -3.05
C ILE A 174 8.64 8.83 -1.61
N GLY A 175 9.50 8.12 -0.89
CA GLY A 175 9.71 8.30 0.54
C GLY A 175 10.69 9.41 0.91
N ASN A 176 11.62 9.77 0.03
CA ASN A 176 12.72 10.68 0.36
C ASN A 176 12.81 11.87 -0.62
N MET A 177 13.26 11.62 -1.85
CA MET A 177 13.57 12.69 -2.83
C MET A 177 12.35 13.52 -3.22
N GLY A 178 11.21 12.87 -3.48
CA GLY A 178 9.97 13.55 -3.85
C GLY A 178 9.43 14.44 -2.73
N GLN A 179 9.56 14.01 -1.48
CA GLN A 179 9.09 14.79 -0.32
C GLN A 179 10.01 15.97 -0.02
N ILE A 180 11.34 15.76 0.00
CA ILE A 180 12.33 16.82 0.26
C ILE A 180 12.26 17.91 -0.80
N ASN A 181 12.20 17.54 -2.08
CA ASN A 181 12.19 18.51 -3.18
C ASN A 181 11.02 19.51 -3.05
N LYS A 182 9.85 19.05 -2.60
CA LYS A 182 8.68 19.92 -2.39
C LYS A 182 8.77 20.78 -1.14
N ILE A 183 9.57 20.40 -0.15
CA ILE A 183 9.84 21.21 1.05
C ILE A 183 10.87 22.30 0.72
N THR A 184 11.87 22.01 -0.12
CA THR A 184 12.94 22.96 -0.46
C THR A 184 12.53 24.01 -1.50
N ILE A 185 11.61 23.68 -2.42
CA ILE A 185 11.14 24.62 -3.46
C ILE A 185 10.10 25.63 -2.92
N ASN A 186 9.57 25.39 -1.72
CA ASN A 186 8.57 26.24 -1.05
C ASN A 186 9.25 27.16 -0.03
#